data_AF-A0A5B9GLU9-F1
#
_entry.id   AF-A0A5B9GLU9-F1
#
_cell.length_a   1.000
_cell.length_b   1.000
_cell.length_c   1.000
_cell.angle_alpha   90.00
_cell.angle_beta   90.00
_cell.angle_gamma   90.00
#
_symmetry.space_group_name_H-M   'P 1'
#
loop_
_entity.id
_entity.type
_entity.pdbx_description
1 polymer ?
#
loop_
_entity_poly.entity_id
_entity_poly.type
_entity_poly.pdbx_seq_one_letter_code
_entity_poly.pdbx_strand_id
1 'polypeptide(L)'
;MWEWRYADGRVCSTNFQFSETGTIEGFYSANESTWSLSDDGLKIFRSDKTLMWNFQVLEKQNGKFFFRSFAKHEDFKDQCFYLTQISKKQTEQDDSEKEETVRLVIWDLDDTFWEGTLSEGEVKLRLDTLHMIRELNNRGIVNAICSKNTYKDTREMLERLGVWDDFVFVH
;
A
#
# COMPACT_ATOMS: atom_id res chain seq x y z
N MET A 1 0.47 -4.64 -19.07
CA MET A 1 1.79 -4.51 -18.40
C MET A 1 1.50 -4.19 -16.95
N TRP A 2 2.49 -4.29 -16.09
CA TRP A 2 2.35 -4.00 -14.67
C TRP A 2 3.32 -2.91 -14.28
N GLU A 3 2.80 -2.00 -13.47
CA GLU A 3 3.62 -1.01 -12.78
C GLU A 3 3.84 -1.47 -11.35
N TRP A 4 5.11 -1.55 -10.99
CA TRP A 4 5.57 -1.78 -9.63
C TRP A 4 6.08 -0.46 -9.08
N ARG A 5 5.55 -0.04 -7.93
CA ARG A 5 5.99 1.17 -7.23
C ARG A 5 6.21 0.90 -5.74
N TYR A 6 7.06 1.72 -5.13
CA TYR A 6 7.11 1.89 -3.68
C TYR A 6 5.80 2.48 -3.20
N ALA A 7 5.56 2.38 -1.88
CA ALA A 7 4.43 3.04 -1.26
C ALA A 7 4.39 4.52 -1.66
N ASP A 8 5.53 5.23 -1.47
CA ASP A 8 5.81 6.67 -1.75
C ASP A 8 5.68 7.13 -3.21
N GLY A 9 5.16 6.27 -4.08
CA GLY A 9 4.91 6.61 -5.48
C GLY A 9 6.14 6.54 -6.36
N ARG A 10 7.35 6.34 -5.82
CA ARG A 10 8.53 6.07 -6.66
C ARG A 10 8.31 4.79 -7.47
N VAL A 11 8.53 4.88 -8.78
CA VAL A 11 8.32 3.75 -9.70
C VAL A 11 9.55 2.84 -9.72
N CYS A 12 9.36 1.55 -9.46
CA CYS A 12 10.39 0.52 -9.63
C CYS A 12 10.48 0.06 -11.08
N SER A 13 9.33 -0.16 -11.72
CA SER A 13 9.23 -0.58 -13.12
C SER A 13 7.82 -0.38 -13.67
N THR A 14 7.70 -0.02 -14.95
CA THR A 14 6.44 0.00 -15.72
C THR A 14 6.34 -1.13 -16.74
N ASN A 15 7.39 -1.93 -16.88
CA ASN A 15 7.54 -2.89 -17.97
C ASN A 15 7.36 -4.34 -17.51
N PHE A 16 6.90 -4.52 -16.26
CA PHE A 16 6.75 -5.80 -15.63
C PHE A 16 5.62 -6.60 -16.30
N GLN A 17 5.91 -7.84 -16.68
CA GLN A 17 4.96 -8.70 -17.41
C GLN A 17 4.93 -10.10 -16.80
N PHE A 18 3.73 -10.64 -16.69
CA PHE A 18 3.46 -12.01 -16.27
C PHE A 18 3.08 -12.80 -17.52
N SER A 19 3.94 -13.72 -17.95
CA SER A 19 3.66 -14.58 -19.10
C SER A 19 2.66 -15.67 -18.72
N GLU A 20 1.86 -16.14 -19.69
CA GLU A 20 0.95 -17.28 -19.49
C GLU A 20 1.66 -18.58 -19.10
N THR A 21 2.96 -18.67 -19.35
CA THR A 21 3.81 -19.82 -18.99
C THR A 21 4.34 -19.76 -17.55
N GLY A 22 3.97 -18.72 -16.79
CA GLY A 22 4.34 -18.57 -15.37
C GLY A 22 5.71 -17.91 -15.15
N THR A 23 6.29 -17.28 -16.16
CA THR A 23 7.56 -16.53 -16.06
C THR A 23 7.34 -15.03 -15.98
N ILE A 24 8.32 -14.33 -15.41
CA ILE A 24 8.35 -12.86 -15.35
C ILE A 24 9.20 -12.33 -16.51
N GLU A 25 8.68 -11.33 -17.22
CA GLU A 25 9.32 -10.71 -18.38
C GLU A 25 9.35 -9.18 -18.24
N GLY A 26 10.24 -8.51 -18.98
CA GLY A 26 10.32 -7.05 -19.06
C GLY A 26 10.78 -6.34 -17.77
N PHE A 27 11.22 -7.09 -16.77
CA PHE A 27 11.80 -6.58 -15.53
C PHE A 27 13.26 -7.03 -15.38
N TYR A 28 14.17 -6.08 -15.16
CA TYR A 28 15.59 -6.33 -15.00
C TYR A 28 15.94 -6.59 -13.54
N SER A 29 15.51 -7.74 -13.04
CA SER A 29 16.08 -8.28 -11.80
C SER A 29 16.37 -9.75 -12.02
N ALA A 30 17.59 -10.17 -11.69
CA ALA A 30 18.01 -11.57 -11.77
C ALA A 30 17.30 -12.45 -10.72
N ASN A 31 16.55 -11.85 -9.79
CA ASN A 31 16.00 -12.53 -8.62
C ASN A 31 14.54 -12.98 -8.81
N GLU A 32 13.71 -12.24 -9.54
CA GLU A 32 12.32 -12.57 -9.78
C GLU A 32 12.18 -13.36 -11.08
N SER A 33 11.79 -14.63 -10.98
CA SER A 33 11.83 -15.59 -12.10
C SER A 33 10.45 -16.10 -12.49
N THR A 34 9.67 -16.60 -11.54
CA THR A 34 8.35 -17.21 -11.80
C THR A 34 7.27 -16.63 -10.90
N TRP A 35 6.02 -16.75 -11.31
CA TRP A 35 4.87 -16.22 -10.56
C TRP A 35 3.72 -17.22 -10.48
N SER A 36 2.82 -17.01 -9.52
CA SER A 36 1.53 -17.71 -9.42
C SER A 36 0.46 -16.76 -8.87
N LEU A 37 -0.74 -16.80 -9.42
CA LEU A 37 -1.90 -16.06 -8.91
C LEU A 37 -2.95 -17.03 -8.37
N SER A 38 -3.45 -16.77 -7.18
CA SER A 38 -4.53 -17.49 -6.51
C SER A 38 -5.47 -16.50 -5.82
N ASP A 39 -6.55 -16.98 -5.22
CA ASP A 39 -7.47 -16.15 -4.43
C ASP A 39 -6.76 -15.44 -3.26
N ASP A 40 -5.73 -16.07 -2.69
CA ASP A 40 -4.89 -15.50 -1.62
C ASP A 40 -3.94 -14.38 -2.11
N GLY A 41 -3.90 -14.11 -3.42
CA GLY A 41 -3.07 -13.10 -4.04
C GLY A 41 -1.99 -13.64 -4.99
N LEU A 42 -1.05 -12.76 -5.29
CA LEU A 42 0.02 -12.97 -6.26
C LEU A 42 1.33 -13.33 -5.54
N LYS A 43 1.98 -14.41 -5.95
CA LYS A 43 3.29 -14.81 -5.42
C LYS A 43 4.34 -14.74 -6.51
N ILE A 44 5.52 -14.23 -6.16
CA ILE A 44 6.69 -14.16 -7.03
C ILE A 44 7.83 -14.94 -6.39
N PHE A 45 8.50 -15.74 -7.20
CA PHE A 45 9.55 -16.67 -6.77
C PHE A 45 10.85 -16.44 -7.54
N ARG A 46 11.97 -16.79 -6.91
CA ARG A 46 13.27 -16.92 -7.57
C ARG A 46 13.34 -18.20 -8.40
N SER A 47 14.37 -18.29 -9.25
CA SER A 47 14.66 -19.47 -10.09
C SER A 47 14.78 -20.77 -9.29
N ASP A 48 15.23 -20.70 -8.03
CA ASP A 48 15.33 -21.81 -7.08
C ASP A 48 13.99 -22.13 -6.36
N LYS A 49 12.89 -21.50 -6.75
CA LYS A 49 11.54 -21.60 -6.15
C LYS A 49 11.39 -21.00 -4.76
N THR A 50 12.36 -20.21 -4.28
CA THR A 50 12.20 -19.43 -3.04
C THR A 50 11.14 -18.34 -3.24
N LEU A 51 10.20 -18.22 -2.31
CA LEU A 51 9.19 -17.15 -2.31
C LEU A 51 9.85 -15.81 -2.00
N MET A 52 9.80 -14.87 -2.95
CA MET A 52 10.35 -13.53 -2.82
C MET A 52 9.28 -12.53 -2.39
N TRP A 53 8.12 -12.56 -3.06
CA TRP A 53 7.03 -11.62 -2.80
C TRP A 53 5.71 -12.33 -2.63
N ASN A 54 4.94 -11.88 -1.66
CA ASN A 54 3.57 -12.32 -1.42
C ASN A 54 2.66 -11.08 -1.43
N PHE A 55 2.07 -10.82 -2.58
CA PHE A 55 1.21 -9.70 -2.87
C PHE A 55 -0.23 -10.06 -2.54
N GLN A 56 -0.81 -9.40 -1.55
CA GLN A 56 -2.24 -9.50 -1.23
C GLN A 56 -3.05 -8.69 -2.23
N VAL A 57 -4.24 -9.17 -2.60
CA VAL A 57 -5.23 -8.37 -3.35
C VAL A 57 -5.73 -7.27 -2.42
N LEU A 58 -5.56 -6.02 -2.83
CA LEU A 58 -6.22 -4.88 -2.18
C LEU A 58 -7.60 -4.67 -2.76
N GLU A 59 -7.68 -4.65 -4.10
CA GLU A 59 -8.92 -4.35 -4.77
C GLU A 59 -8.94 -4.90 -6.20
N LYS A 60 -10.17 -5.12 -6.69
CA LYS A 60 -10.46 -5.35 -8.10
C LYS A 60 -11.49 -4.34 -8.58
N GLN A 61 -11.05 -3.31 -9.31
CA GLN A 61 -11.93 -2.33 -9.94
C GLN A 61 -11.78 -2.36 -11.46
N ASN A 62 -12.89 -2.29 -12.19
CA ASN A 62 -12.91 -2.18 -13.65
C ASN A 62 -12.03 -3.22 -14.37
N GLY A 63 -11.97 -4.45 -13.85
CA GLY A 63 -11.17 -5.55 -14.40
C GLY A 63 -9.65 -5.44 -14.15
N LYS A 64 -9.19 -4.41 -13.43
CA LYS A 64 -7.79 -4.26 -12.98
C LYS A 64 -7.62 -4.78 -11.56
N PHE A 65 -6.47 -5.37 -11.30
CA PHE A 65 -6.07 -5.75 -9.94
C PHE A 65 -5.11 -4.74 -9.36
N PHE A 66 -5.29 -4.50 -8.06
CA PHE A 66 -4.40 -3.72 -7.23
C PHE A 66 -3.85 -4.64 -6.16
N PHE A 67 -2.54 -4.82 -6.15
CA PHE A 67 -1.88 -5.66 -5.18
C PHE A 67 -0.99 -4.86 -4.24
N ARG A 68 -0.78 -5.39 -3.03
CA ARG A 68 0.15 -4.87 -2.02
C ARG A 68 1.02 -5.96 -1.43
N SER A 69 2.31 -5.70 -1.27
CA SER A 69 3.20 -6.57 -0.49
C SER A 69 4.10 -5.76 0.43
N PHE A 70 4.34 -6.29 1.63
CA PHE A 70 5.41 -5.81 2.51
C PHE A 70 6.67 -6.62 2.26
N ALA A 71 7.79 -5.93 2.05
CA ALA A 71 9.06 -6.60 1.90
C ALA A 71 9.45 -7.35 3.17
N LYS A 72 9.90 -8.59 2.98
CA LYS A 72 10.43 -9.44 4.05
C LYS A 72 11.96 -9.47 4.08
N HIS A 73 12.61 -8.94 3.05
CA HIS A 73 14.07 -8.89 2.96
C HIS A 73 14.62 -7.73 3.80
N GLU A 74 15.78 -7.93 4.42
CA GLU A 74 16.38 -6.97 5.35
C GLU A 74 16.69 -5.62 4.68
N ASP A 75 17.14 -5.65 3.43
CA ASP A 75 17.43 -4.44 2.62
C ASP A 75 16.21 -3.54 2.39
N PHE A 76 15.00 -4.09 2.49
CA PHE A 76 13.74 -3.39 2.25
C PHE A 76 12.80 -3.52 3.45
N LYS A 77 13.35 -3.77 4.64
CA LYS A 77 12.57 -3.96 5.86
C LYS A 77 11.61 -2.79 6.04
N ASP A 78 10.37 -3.11 6.39
CA ASP A 78 9.26 -2.17 6.60
C ASP A 78 8.81 -1.41 5.34
N GLN A 79 9.29 -1.77 4.14
CA GLN A 79 8.80 -1.15 2.91
C GLN A 79 7.57 -1.87 2.34
N CYS A 80 6.65 -1.07 1.82
CA CYS A 80 5.44 -1.53 1.14
C CYS A 80 5.54 -1.22 -0.35
N PHE A 81 5.05 -2.15 -1.17
CA PHE A 81 5.05 -2.06 -2.62
C PHE A 81 3.67 -2.31 -3.18
N TYR A 82 3.34 -1.59 -4.25
CA TYR A 82 2.11 -1.78 -5.01
C TYR A 82 2.43 -2.31 -6.40
N LEU A 83 1.57 -3.22 -6.86
CA LEU A 83 1.60 -3.71 -8.23
C LEU A 83 0.23 -3.48 -8.88
N THR A 84 0.21 -2.68 -9.95
CA THR A 84 -1.02 -2.24 -10.62
C THR A 84 -0.96 -2.56 -12.10
N GLN A 85 -2.07 -3.07 -12.64
CA GLN A 85 -2.17 -3.34 -14.08
C GLN A 85 -2.32 -2.04 -14.87
N ILE A 86 -1.41 -1.82 -15.82
CA ILE A 86 -1.42 -0.67 -16.73
C ILE A 86 -1.63 -1.12 -18.19
N SER A 87 -2.41 -0.33 -18.92
CA SER A 87 -2.53 -0.44 -20.38
C SER A 87 -1.27 0.13 -21.05
N LYS A 88 -0.89 -0.40 -22.23
CA LYS A 88 0.11 0.26 -23.08
C LYS A 88 -0.48 1.62 -23.47
N LYS A 89 0.21 2.73 -23.16
CA LYS A 89 -0.19 4.05 -23.66
C LYS A 89 -0.27 3.99 -25.18
N GLN A 90 -1.48 4.04 -25.74
CA GLN A 90 -1.68 4.55 -27.09
C GLN A 90 -1.59 6.07 -27.01
N THR A 91 -0.87 6.67 -27.96
CA THR A 91 -0.66 8.10 -28.07
C THR A 91 -1.98 8.81 -28.39
N GLU A 92 -2.26 9.89 -27.64
CA GLU A 92 -3.18 11.02 -27.94
C GLU A 92 -4.70 10.82 -27.92
N GLN A 93 -5.32 11.32 -26.83
CA GLN A 93 -6.33 12.40 -26.74
C GLN A 93 -7.20 12.09 -25.52
N ASP A 94 -6.99 12.83 -24.44
CA ASP A 94 -7.75 12.66 -23.20
C ASP A 94 -8.45 13.98 -22.88
N ASP A 95 -9.73 14.06 -23.24
CA ASP A 95 -10.67 14.99 -22.59
C ASP A 95 -10.74 14.52 -21.14
N SER A 96 -9.86 15.06 -20.28
CA SER A 96 -9.84 14.72 -18.88
C SER A 96 -11.15 15.19 -18.25
N GLU A 97 -12.13 14.29 -18.12
CA GLU A 97 -13.04 14.34 -16.99
C GLU A 97 -12.18 14.60 -15.76
N LYS A 98 -12.41 15.72 -15.06
CA LYS A 98 -11.72 16.02 -13.80
C LYS A 98 -11.93 14.81 -12.89
N GLU A 99 -10.94 13.93 -12.81
CA GLU A 99 -10.93 12.85 -11.83
C GLU A 99 -11.23 13.50 -10.48
N GLU A 100 -12.29 13.06 -9.81
CA GLU A 100 -12.59 13.53 -8.46
C GLU A 100 -11.45 13.07 -7.55
N THR A 101 -10.45 13.94 -7.38
CA THR A 101 -9.28 13.65 -6.57
C THR A 101 -9.69 13.66 -5.11
N VAL A 102 -9.52 12.53 -4.41
CA VAL A 102 -9.64 12.48 -2.95
C VAL A 102 -8.57 13.40 -2.33
N ARG A 103 -8.99 14.26 -1.40
CA ARG A 103 -8.08 15.20 -0.71
C ARG A 103 -8.02 15.00 0.81
N LEU A 104 -8.95 14.24 1.37
CA LEU A 104 -9.06 13.99 2.80
C LEU A 104 -9.50 12.54 3.03
N VAL A 105 -8.82 11.86 3.95
CA VAL A 105 -9.25 10.58 4.51
C VAL A 105 -9.48 10.76 6.00
N ILE A 106 -10.61 10.26 6.50
CA ILE A 106 -10.97 10.30 7.91
C ILE A 106 -10.87 8.88 8.46
N TRP A 107 -10.12 8.71 9.54
CA TRP A 107 -9.80 7.42 10.15
C TRP A 107 -10.53 7.23 11.48
N ASP A 108 -11.07 6.03 11.70
CA ASP A 108 -11.23 5.51 13.06
C ASP A 108 -9.87 4.99 13.58
N LEU A 109 -9.80 4.69 14.88
CA LEU A 109 -8.57 4.26 15.54
C LEU A 109 -8.63 2.81 16.03
N ASP A 110 -9.59 2.49 16.90
CA ASP A 110 -9.69 1.16 17.51
C ASP A 110 -10.00 0.11 16.44
N ASP A 111 -9.27 -1.00 16.48
CA ASP A 111 -9.27 -2.07 15.47
C ASP A 111 -9.08 -1.61 13.99
N THR A 112 -8.66 -0.36 13.78
CA THR A 112 -8.45 0.24 12.46
C THR A 112 -7.00 0.68 12.28
N PHE A 113 -6.54 1.64 13.08
CA PHE A 113 -5.16 2.15 13.08
C PHE A 113 -4.23 1.32 13.97
N TRP A 114 -4.78 0.78 15.06
CA TRP A 114 -4.11 -0.17 15.94
C TRP A 114 -5.01 -1.38 16.20
N GLU A 115 -4.43 -2.46 16.68
CA GLU A 115 -5.16 -3.62 17.19
C GLU A 115 -5.54 -3.37 18.66
N GLY A 116 -6.82 -3.59 18.98
CA GLY A 116 -7.37 -3.40 20.32
C GLY A 116 -8.12 -2.07 20.49
N THR A 117 -8.77 -1.96 21.65
CA THR A 117 -9.55 -0.79 22.07
C THR A 117 -8.76 0.01 23.10
N LEU A 118 -8.52 1.30 22.86
CA LEU A 118 -7.70 2.15 23.74
C LEU A 118 -8.23 2.20 25.18
N SER A 119 -9.55 2.24 25.37
CA SER A 119 -10.16 2.24 26.71
C SER A 119 -10.04 0.91 27.46
N GLU A 120 -9.71 -0.18 26.77
CA GLU A 120 -9.59 -1.53 27.34
C GLU A 120 -8.15 -1.91 27.71
N GLY A 121 -7.16 -1.10 27.32
CA GLY A 121 -5.77 -1.28 27.73
C GLY A 121 -4.75 -0.94 26.64
N GLU A 122 -3.72 -1.76 26.53
CA GLU A 122 -2.67 -1.57 25.53
C GLU A 122 -3.19 -1.86 24.12
N VAL A 123 -2.83 -0.98 23.19
CA VAL A 123 -3.11 -1.15 21.75
C VAL A 123 -1.80 -1.33 20.99
N LYS A 124 -1.86 -2.09 19.90
CA LYS A 124 -0.67 -2.38 19.08
C LYS A 124 -0.79 -1.71 17.73
N LEU A 125 0.15 -0.82 17.43
CA LEU A 125 0.20 -0.11 16.15
C LEU A 125 0.22 -1.09 14.96
N ARG A 126 -0.66 -0.85 13.99
CA ARG A 126 -0.68 -1.55 12.71
C ARG A 126 0.21 -0.82 11.72
N LEU A 127 1.43 -1.32 11.52
CA LEU A 127 2.44 -0.69 10.65
C LEU A 127 1.93 -0.50 9.20
N ASP A 128 1.09 -1.41 8.71
CA ASP A 128 0.48 -1.30 7.39
C ASP A 128 -0.42 -0.07 7.25
N THR A 129 -1.12 0.29 8.32
CA THR A 129 -2.03 1.44 8.35
C THR A 129 -1.23 2.74 8.48
N LEU A 130 -0.19 2.76 9.32
CA LEU A 130 0.73 3.90 9.41
C LEU A 130 1.39 4.21 8.07
N HIS A 131 1.85 3.19 7.33
CA HIS A 131 2.46 3.39 6.01
C HIS A 131 1.46 3.99 5.02
N MET A 132 0.20 3.57 5.08
CA MET A 132 -0.86 4.13 4.23
C MET A 132 -1.16 5.59 4.57
N ILE A 133 -1.24 5.96 5.84
CA ILE A 133 -1.43 7.37 6.27
C ILE A 133 -0.29 8.24 5.77
N ARG A 134 0.96 7.83 5.99
CA ARG A 134 2.14 8.57 5.51
C ARG A 134 2.17 8.68 3.99
N GLU A 135 1.66 7.67 3.31
CA GLU A 135 1.56 7.72 1.87
C GLU A 135 0.56 8.75 1.37
N LEU A 136 -0.61 8.78 1.99
CA LEU A 136 -1.61 9.78 1.70
C LEU A 136 -1.02 11.19 1.95
N ASN A 137 -0.29 11.39 3.05
CA ASN A 137 0.39 12.65 3.35
C ASN A 137 1.42 13.02 2.25
N ASN A 138 2.25 12.08 1.79
CA ASN A 138 3.22 12.32 0.71
C ASN A 138 2.57 12.71 -0.62
N ARG A 139 1.33 12.26 -0.86
CA ARG A 139 0.52 12.61 -2.04
C ARG A 139 -0.28 13.90 -1.87
N GLY A 140 -0.13 14.60 -0.73
CA GLY A 140 -0.91 15.79 -0.41
C GLY A 140 -2.37 15.49 -0.04
N ILE A 141 -2.70 14.24 0.28
CA ILE A 141 -3.99 13.82 0.81
C ILE A 141 -3.91 13.90 2.33
N VAL A 142 -4.77 14.72 2.90
CA VAL A 142 -4.78 14.98 4.34
C VAL A 142 -5.42 13.82 5.09
N ASN A 143 -4.89 13.46 6.26
CA ASN A 143 -5.48 12.48 7.16
C ASN A 143 -6.04 13.16 8.40
N ALA A 144 -7.29 12.88 8.74
CA ALA A 144 -7.93 13.31 9.99
C ALA A 144 -8.47 12.11 10.76
N ILE A 145 -8.81 12.31 12.04
CA ILE A 145 -9.31 11.27 12.94
C ILE A 145 -10.76 11.55 13.33
N CYS A 146 -11.60 10.52 13.29
CA CYS A 146 -12.94 10.49 13.85
C CYS A 146 -13.10 9.17 14.63
N SER A 147 -12.89 9.23 15.94
CA SER A 147 -12.96 8.07 16.84
C SER A 147 -13.84 8.36 18.05
N LYS A 148 -14.29 7.30 18.73
CA LYS A 148 -15.03 7.39 20.00
C LYS A 148 -14.14 7.70 21.21
N ASN A 149 -12.83 7.61 21.04
CA ASN A 149 -11.86 7.93 22.08
C ASN A 149 -11.89 9.40 22.48
N THR A 150 -11.49 9.70 23.71
CA THR A 150 -11.35 11.10 24.13
C THR A 150 -10.16 11.74 23.43
N TYR A 151 -10.22 13.06 23.20
CA TYR A 151 -9.11 13.81 22.61
C TYR A 151 -7.82 13.63 23.40
N LYS A 152 -7.90 13.66 24.74
CA LYS A 152 -6.75 13.55 25.62
C LYS A 152 -6.06 12.20 25.46
N ASP A 153 -6.81 11.11 25.59
CA ASP A 153 -6.24 9.75 25.54
C ASP A 153 -5.68 9.46 24.14
N THR A 154 -6.40 9.90 23.10
CA THR A 154 -5.96 9.79 21.70
C THR A 154 -4.64 10.52 21.48
N ARG A 155 -4.54 11.77 21.94
CA ARG A 155 -3.34 12.59 21.78
C ARG A 155 -2.14 11.99 22.49
N GLU A 156 -2.28 11.63 23.76
CA GLU A 156 -1.21 11.01 24.54
C GLU A 156 -0.69 9.74 23.86
N MET A 157 -1.59 8.90 23.33
CA MET A 157 -1.21 7.67 22.66
C MET A 157 -0.50 7.92 21.32
N LEU A 158 -1.03 8.81 20.47
CA LEU A 158 -0.41 9.15 19.18
C LEU A 158 0.94 9.85 19.34
N GLU A 159 1.10 10.73 20.33
CA GLU A 159 2.38 11.35 20.69
C GLU A 159 3.38 10.29 21.18
N ARG A 160 2.94 9.36 22.03
CA ARG A 160 3.77 8.23 22.50
C ARG A 160 4.24 7.33 21.34
N LEU A 161 3.38 7.13 20.34
CA LEU A 161 3.70 6.36 19.14
C LEU A 161 4.53 7.16 18.11
N GLY A 162 4.70 8.47 18.30
CA GLY A 162 5.46 9.34 17.38
C GLY A 162 4.76 9.57 16.04
N VAL A 163 3.42 9.55 16.03
CA VAL A 163 2.57 9.64 14.82
C VAL A 163 1.53 10.76 14.92
N TRP A 164 1.59 11.59 15.96
CA TRP A 164 0.65 12.71 16.14
C TRP A 164 0.65 13.64 14.93
N ASP A 165 1.83 13.99 14.42
CA ASP A 165 1.99 14.91 13.29
C ASP A 165 1.62 14.29 11.92
N ASP A 166 1.30 12.98 11.88
CA ASP A 166 0.81 12.32 10.68
C ASP A 166 -0.70 12.65 10.42
N PHE A 167 -1.38 13.34 11.35
CA PHE A 167 -2.80 13.71 11.25
C PHE A 167 -3.04 15.21 11.46
N VAL A 168 -4.16 15.72 10.92
CA VAL A 168 -4.64 17.07 11.19
C VAL A 168 -5.76 17.09 12.23
N PHE A 169 -5.73 18.10 13.09
CA PHE A 169 -6.71 18.31 14.15
C PHE A 169 -7.29 19.72 14.07
N VAL A 170 -8.60 19.84 14.21
CA VAL A 170 -9.27 21.14 14.29
C VAL A 170 -8.90 21.79 15.64
N HIS A 171 -8.51 23.06 15.62
CA HIS A 171 -8.19 23.83 16.82
C HIS A 171 -9.43 24.49 17.43
#